data_AF-A0A957FG79-F1
#
_entry.id   AF-A0A957FG79-F1
#
_cell.length_a   1.000
_cell.length_b   1.000
_cell.length_c   1.000
_cell.angle_alpha   90.00
_cell.angle_beta   90.00
_cell.angle_gamma   90.00
#
_symmetry.space_group_name_H-M   'P 1'
#
loop_
_entity.id
_entity.type
_entity.pdbx_description
1 polymer ?
#
loop_
_entity_poly.entity_id
_entity_poly.type
_entity_poly.pdbx_seq_one_letter_code
_entity_poly.pdbx_strand_id
1 'polypeptide(L)'
;THYMEEAENLCDRIGIIDHGKMLALDTPAELVKSLDGLSRISTVTPLSVEEVAQLPGVHSAWQEQTRINVRCYDVPGVITKLHELASAQGMKVEGLTVHEPNLEELFLNLTGQRIRDDN
;
A
#
# COMPACT_ATOMS: atom_id res chain seq x y z
N THR A 1 -20.13 10.65 2.47
CA THR A 1 -18.96 11.35 1.92
C THR A 1 -18.23 10.38 1.02
N HIS A 2 -17.73 10.81 -0.15
CA HIS A 2 -16.83 10.00 -0.97
C HIS A 2 -15.36 10.24 -0.58
N TYR A 3 -15.10 11.20 0.32
CA TYR A 3 -13.77 11.53 0.79
C TYR A 3 -13.45 10.65 1.99
N MET A 4 -12.75 9.55 1.72
CA MET A 4 -12.33 8.61 2.76
C MET A 4 -11.48 9.30 3.84
N GLU A 5 -10.63 10.25 3.44
CA GLU A 5 -9.81 11.07 4.34
C GLU A 5 -10.65 11.94 5.30
N GLU A 6 -11.79 12.46 4.85
CA GLU A 6 -12.69 13.24 5.71
C GLU A 6 -13.36 12.33 6.75
N ALA A 7 -13.77 11.12 6.34
CA ALA A 7 -14.34 10.13 7.25
C ALA A 7 -13.33 9.67 8.31
N GLU A 8 -12.06 9.45 7.94
CA GLU A 8 -10.99 9.10 8.88
C GLU A 8 -10.81 10.15 9.98
N ASN A 9 -10.91 11.44 9.63
CA ASN A 9 -10.63 12.54 10.56
C ASN A 9 -11.82 12.96 11.43
N LEU A 10 -13.06 12.73 10.96
CA LEU A 10 -14.26 13.25 11.61
C LEU A 10 -15.11 12.19 12.34
N CYS A 11 -14.89 10.91 12.10
CA CYS A 11 -15.74 9.84 12.62
C CYS A 11 -15.05 8.98 13.68
N ASP A 12 -15.75 8.72 14.79
CA ASP A 12 -15.29 7.75 15.79
C ASP A 12 -15.35 6.30 15.28
N ARG A 13 -16.31 6.01 14.39
CA ARG A 13 -16.52 4.71 13.76
C ARG A 13 -17.04 4.86 12.33
N ILE A 14 -16.64 3.95 11.48
CA ILE A 14 -16.98 3.93 10.05
C ILE A 14 -17.56 2.57 9.70
N GLY A 15 -18.69 2.58 8.98
CA GLY A 15 -19.29 1.39 8.39
C GLY A 15 -19.05 1.36 6.89
N ILE A 16 -18.44 0.29 6.39
CA ILE A 16 -18.29 0.03 4.96
C ILE A 16 -19.46 -0.83 4.51
N ILE A 17 -20.26 -0.31 3.58
CA ILE A 17 -21.46 -0.97 3.05
C ILE A 17 -21.30 -1.11 1.53
N ASP A 18 -21.55 -2.31 1.01
CA ASP A 18 -21.61 -2.59 -0.41
C ASP A 18 -22.84 -3.42 -0.75
N HIS A 19 -23.53 -3.05 -1.84
CA HIS A 19 -24.78 -3.70 -2.27
C HIS A 19 -25.81 -3.97 -1.14
N GLY A 20 -25.95 -3.02 -0.21
CA GLY A 20 -26.89 -3.11 0.93
C GLY A 20 -26.45 -4.06 2.05
N LYS A 21 -25.22 -4.57 2.00
CA LYS A 21 -24.63 -5.41 3.05
C LYS A 21 -23.51 -4.66 3.75
N MET A 22 -23.49 -4.74 5.08
CA MET A 22 -22.38 -4.24 5.88
C MET A 22 -21.20 -5.19 5.75
N LEU A 23 -20.09 -4.68 5.19
CA LEU A 23 -18.86 -5.44 5.01
C LEU A 23 -17.95 -5.32 6.24
N ALA A 24 -17.86 -4.12 6.83
CA ALA A 24 -17.07 -3.86 8.03
C ALA A 24 -17.67 -2.70 8.84
N LEU A 25 -17.46 -2.68 10.16
CA LEU A 25 -17.86 -1.59 11.05
C LEU A 25 -16.96 -1.52 12.28
N ASP A 26 -16.03 -0.58 12.30
CA ASP A 26 -15.13 -0.36 13.44
C ASP A 26 -14.62 1.09 13.48
N THR A 27 -13.70 1.40 14.37
CA THR A 27 -12.92 2.65 14.35
C THR A 27 -12.04 2.70 13.10
N PRO A 28 -11.69 3.90 12.57
CA PRO A 28 -10.79 4.02 11.42
C PRO A 28 -9.49 3.22 11.58
N ALA A 29 -8.87 3.31 12.77
CA ALA A 29 -7.61 2.62 13.05
C ALA A 29 -7.75 1.09 13.03
N GLU A 30 -8.82 0.53 13.60
CA GLU A 30 -9.05 -0.92 13.60
C GLU A 30 -9.45 -1.44 12.21
N LEU A 31 -10.19 -0.64 11.44
CA LEU A 31 -10.49 -0.93 10.04
C LEU A 31 -9.20 -1.00 9.20
N VAL A 32 -8.32 0.00 9.30
CA VAL A 32 -7.03 0.00 8.60
C VAL A 32 -6.15 -1.18 9.03
N LYS A 33 -6.15 -1.56 10.31
CA LYS A 33 -5.45 -2.76 10.80
C LYS A 33 -6.04 -4.08 10.29
N SER A 34 -7.27 -4.08 9.78
CA SER A 34 -7.93 -5.27 9.23
C SER A 34 -7.55 -5.56 7.78
N LEU A 35 -7.04 -4.56 7.05
CA LEU A 35 -6.10 -4.88 5.97
C LEU A 35 -4.94 -5.61 6.62
N ASP A 36 -4.39 -6.63 5.98
CA ASP A 36 -3.17 -7.32 6.42
C ASP A 36 -1.92 -6.39 6.47
N GLY A 37 -2.04 -5.09 6.79
CA GLY A 37 -0.99 -4.23 7.34
C GLY A 37 0.21 -3.95 6.44
N LEU A 38 0.18 -4.39 5.19
CA LEU A 38 1.31 -4.27 4.27
C LEU A 38 1.38 -2.86 3.72
N SER A 39 2.35 -2.09 4.19
CA SER A 39 2.74 -0.83 3.56
C SER A 39 3.30 -1.08 2.16
N ARG A 40 3.06 -0.13 1.27
CA ARG A 40 3.59 -0.14 -0.10
C ARG A 40 4.74 0.85 -0.22
N ILE A 41 5.93 0.35 -0.53
CA ILE A 41 7.05 1.16 -1.00
C ILE A 41 6.93 1.27 -2.51
N SER A 42 7.11 2.47 -3.06
CA SER A 42 7.19 2.70 -4.50
C SER A 42 8.49 3.42 -4.82
N THR A 43 9.22 2.99 -5.83
CA THR A 43 10.52 3.58 -6.18
C THR A 43 10.85 3.43 -7.67
N VAL A 44 11.70 4.32 -8.19
CA VAL A 44 12.31 4.20 -9.50
C VAL A 44 13.70 3.58 -9.32
N THR A 45 13.90 2.40 -9.91
CA THR A 45 15.19 1.72 -9.89
C THR A 45 15.33 0.83 -11.14
N PRO A 46 16.56 0.63 -11.66
CA PRO A 46 16.79 -0.29 -12.78
C PRO A 46 16.78 -1.78 -12.38
N LEU A 47 16.62 -2.10 -11.09
CA LEU A 47 16.47 -3.48 -10.62
C LEU A 47 15.27 -4.16 -11.28
N SER A 48 15.30 -5.48 -11.42
CA SER A 48 14.14 -6.24 -11.87
C SER A 48 13.14 -6.48 -10.73
N VAL A 49 11.86 -6.69 -11.08
CA VAL A 49 10.82 -7.03 -10.10
C VAL A 49 11.14 -8.35 -9.42
N GLU A 50 11.70 -9.32 -10.15
CA GLU A 50 12.08 -10.63 -9.65
C GLU A 50 13.16 -10.54 -8.56
N GLU A 51 14.18 -9.71 -8.75
CA GLU A 51 15.22 -9.48 -7.74
C GLU A 51 14.64 -8.83 -6.48
N VAL A 52 13.77 -7.83 -6.66
CA VAL A 52 13.11 -7.15 -5.54
C VAL A 52 12.16 -8.09 -4.78
N ALA A 53 11.41 -8.93 -5.49
CA ALA A 53 10.49 -9.90 -4.90
C ALA A 53 11.20 -10.94 -4.02
N GLN A 54 12.48 -11.21 -4.29
CA GLN A 54 13.30 -12.14 -3.50
C GLN A 54 13.94 -11.51 -2.27
N LEU A 55 13.85 -10.18 -2.09
CA LEU A 55 14.41 -9.51 -0.92
C LEU A 55 13.68 -9.95 0.37
N PRO A 56 14.41 -10.31 1.44
CA PRO A 56 13.76 -10.74 2.67
C PRO A 56 12.93 -9.61 3.29
N GLY A 57 11.68 -9.91 3.64
CA GLY A 57 10.70 -8.93 4.14
C GLY A 57 9.74 -8.41 3.07
N VAL A 58 10.01 -8.69 1.79
CA VAL A 58 9.08 -8.42 0.70
C VAL A 58 7.98 -9.49 0.68
N HIS A 59 6.73 -9.04 0.72
CA HIS A 59 5.57 -9.91 0.58
C HIS A 59 5.18 -10.09 -0.89
N SER A 60 5.18 -8.99 -1.66
CA SER A 60 5.01 -9.02 -3.10
C SER A 60 5.67 -7.80 -3.74
N ALA A 61 6.09 -7.94 -4.99
CA ALA A 61 6.58 -6.83 -5.80
C ALA A 61 5.93 -6.88 -7.19
N TRP A 62 5.66 -5.70 -7.75
CA TRP A 62 5.16 -5.55 -9.11
C TRP A 62 5.64 -4.25 -9.71
N GLN A 63 5.69 -4.20 -11.04
CA GLN A 63 5.95 -2.96 -11.76
C GLN A 63 4.64 -2.30 -12.15
N GLU A 64 4.53 -1.00 -11.89
CA GLU A 64 3.46 -0.17 -12.41
C GLU A 64 4.10 1.04 -13.10
N GLN A 65 3.87 1.16 -14.41
CA GLN A 65 4.54 2.15 -15.25
C GLN A 65 6.09 2.05 -15.13
N THR A 66 6.73 3.09 -14.61
CA THR A 66 8.18 3.20 -14.44
C THR A 66 8.66 2.91 -13.02
N ARG A 67 7.74 2.53 -12.12
CA ARG A 67 8.02 2.34 -10.69
C ARG A 67 7.86 0.88 -10.30
N ILE A 68 8.75 0.42 -9.43
CA ILE A 68 8.60 -0.84 -8.73
C ILE A 68 7.89 -0.57 -7.42
N ASN A 69 6.81 -1.31 -7.20
CA ASN A 69 6.05 -1.28 -5.97
C ASN A 69 6.31 -2.56 -5.19
N VAL A 70 6.42 -2.41 -3.88
CA VAL A 70 6.76 -3.49 -2.94
C VAL A 70 5.81 -3.43 -1.76
N ARG A 71 5.09 -4.51 -1.51
CA ARG A 71 4.31 -4.69 -0.28
C ARG A 71 5.17 -5.36 0.77
N CYS A 72 5.20 -4.79 1.98
CA CYS A 72 5.98 -5.32 3.10
C CYS A 72 5.45 -4.82 4.45
N TYR A 73 5.78 -5.54 5.53
CA TYR A 73 5.51 -5.10 6.90
C TYR A 73 6.65 -4.25 7.46
N ASP A 74 7.89 -4.65 7.17
CA ASP A 74 9.10 -3.98 7.65
C ASP A 74 9.63 -3.00 6.60
N VAL A 75 8.98 -1.83 6.52
CA VAL A 75 9.37 -0.78 5.57
C VAL A 75 10.85 -0.39 5.74
N PRO A 76 11.36 -0.06 6.94
CA PRO A 76 12.77 0.32 7.10
C PRO A 76 13.73 -0.78 6.62
N GLY A 77 13.50 -2.04 7.02
CA GLY A 77 14.36 -3.15 6.63
C GLY A 77 14.35 -3.43 5.13
N VAL A 78 13.19 -3.31 4.47
CA VAL A 78 13.08 -3.48 3.01
C VAL A 78 13.76 -2.33 2.26
N ILE A 79 13.62 -1.08 2.72
CA ILE A 79 14.34 0.06 2.12
C ILE A 79 15.85 -0.14 2.18
N THR A 80 16.38 -0.58 3.34
CA THR A 80 17.81 -0.87 3.50
C THR A 80 18.28 -1.92 2.49
N LYS A 81 17.57 -3.04 2.39
CA LYS A 81 17.92 -4.13 1.46
C LYS A 81 17.81 -3.74 0.00
N LEU A 82 16.82 -2.92 -0.36
CA LEU A 82 16.69 -2.35 -1.70
C LEU A 82 17.92 -1.51 -2.07
N HIS A 83 18.36 -0.65 -1.16
CA HIS A 83 19.57 0.16 -1.37
C HIS A 83 20.84 -0.68 -1.46
N GLU A 84 20.99 -1.70 -0.61
CA GLU A 84 22.12 -2.63 -0.65
C GLU A 84 22.21 -3.38 -1.98
N LEU A 85 21.08 -3.94 -2.45
CA LEU A 85 20.99 -4.64 -3.72
C LEU A 85 21.33 -3.72 -4.89
N ALA A 86 20.74 -2.53 -4.95
CA ALA A 86 21.04 -1.56 -6.01
C ALA A 86 22.52 -1.16 -5.98
N SER A 87 23.07 -0.87 -4.81
CA SER A 87 24.46 -0.47 -4.64
C SER A 87 25.43 -1.57 -5.08
N ALA A 88 25.12 -2.84 -4.80
CA ALA A 88 25.95 -3.98 -5.21
C ALA A 88 26.04 -4.11 -6.75
N GLN A 89 25.06 -3.59 -7.48
CA GLN A 89 25.02 -3.58 -8.94
C GLN A 89 25.44 -2.24 -9.56
N GLY A 90 25.89 -1.27 -8.74
CA GLY A 90 26.22 0.09 -9.20
C GLY A 90 24.99 0.89 -9.66
N MET A 91 23.80 0.48 -9.25
CA MET A 91 22.52 1.13 -9.56
C MET A 91 22.08 2.05 -8.42
N LYS A 92 21.05 2.85 -8.69
CA LYS A 92 20.45 3.75 -7.70
C LYS A 92 18.97 3.44 -7.48
N VAL A 93 18.50 3.79 -6.29
CA VAL A 93 17.09 3.80 -5.90
C VAL A 93 16.71 5.27 -5.77
N GLU A 94 15.71 5.71 -6.55
CA GLU A 94 15.30 7.11 -6.63
C GLU A 94 13.79 7.26 -6.40
N GLY A 95 13.40 8.46 -5.99
CA GLY A 95 12.00 8.84 -5.81
C GLY A 95 11.23 7.88 -4.93
N LEU A 96 11.83 7.39 -3.84
CA LEU A 96 11.22 6.45 -2.92
C LEU A 96 10.04 7.10 -2.19
N THR A 97 8.87 6.47 -2.24
CA THR A 97 7.67 6.86 -1.51
C THR A 97 7.14 5.68 -0.71
N VAL A 98 6.60 5.95 0.47
CA VAL A 98 5.97 4.96 1.32
C VAL A 98 4.50 5.32 1.45
N HIS A 99 3.63 4.34 1.22
CA HIS A 99 2.20 4.44 1.40
C HIS A 99 1.81 3.49 2.51
N GLU A 100 1.28 4.03 3.60
CA GLU A 100 0.68 3.23 4.65
C GLU A 100 -0.71 2.76 4.21
N PRO A 101 -1.15 1.58 4.66
CA PRO A 101 -2.53 1.16 4.44
C PRO A 101 -3.48 2.23 5.01
N ASN A 102 -4.55 2.53 4.29
CA ASN A 102 -5.56 3.50 4.70
C ASN A 102 -6.97 2.97 4.39
N LEU A 103 -8.02 3.71 4.76
CA LEU A 103 -9.40 3.27 4.53
C LEU A 103 -9.76 3.19 3.05
N GLU A 104 -9.11 3.98 2.20
CA GLU A 104 -9.33 3.92 0.77
C GLU A 104 -8.88 2.56 0.24
N GLU A 105 -7.66 2.14 0.56
CA GLU A 105 -7.14 0.82 0.21
C GLU A 105 -8.00 -0.30 0.79
N LEU A 106 -8.57 -0.12 1.99
CA LEU A 106 -9.47 -1.10 2.61
C LEU A 106 -10.76 -1.23 1.82
N PHE A 107 -11.36 -0.12 1.45
CA PHE A 107 -12.59 -0.09 0.67
C PHE A 107 -12.37 -0.77 -0.69
N LEU A 108 -11.27 -0.47 -1.37
CA LEU A 108 -10.89 -1.10 -2.63
C LEU A 108 -10.73 -2.62 -2.47
N ASN A 109 -10.11 -3.07 -1.37
CA ASN A 109 -9.93 -4.49 -1.06
C ASN A 109 -11.27 -5.21 -0.82
N LEU A 110 -12.15 -4.61 -0.01
CA LEU A 110 -13.42 -5.20 0.40
C LEU A 110 -14.47 -5.21 -0.72
N THR A 111 -14.49 -4.20 -1.58
CA THR A 111 -15.50 -4.05 -2.63
C THR A 111 -15.03 -4.56 -4.00
N GLY A 112 -13.72 -4.72 -4.19
CA GLY A 112 -13.12 -5.09 -5.48
C GLY A 112 -13.32 -4.04 -6.58
N GLN A 113 -13.87 -2.86 -6.26
CA GLN A 113 -14.09 -1.77 -7.20
C GLN A 113 -12.99 -0.71 -7.03
N ARG A 114 -12.49 -0.16 -8.14
CA ARG A 114 -11.72 1.10 -8.10
C ARG A 114 -12.69 2.24 -7.85
N ILE A 115 -12.45 3.05 -6.82
CA ILE A 115 -13.16 4.32 -6.66
C ILE A 115 -12.89 5.12 -7.93
N ARG A 116 -13.96 5.40 -8.67
CA ARG A 116 -13.90 6.36 -9.76
C ARG A 116 -14.10 7.72 -9.12
N ASP A 117 -13.09 8.58 -9.24
CA ASP A 117 -13.26 10.01 -9.05
C ASP A 117 -14.19 10.49 -10.18
N ASP A 118 -15.49 10.49 -9.90
CA ASP A 118 -16.46 11.17 -10.75
C ASP A 118 -16.28 12.68 -10.51
N ASN A 119 -15.45 13.30 -11.35
CA ASN A 119 -15.40 14.76 -11.57
C ASN A 119 -16.64 15.23 -12.33
#